data_AF-A0A1X9Z5J0-F1
#
_entry.id   AF-A0A1X9Z5J0-F1
#
_cell.length_a   1.000
_cell.length_b   1.000
_cell.length_c   1.000
_cell.angle_alpha   90.00
_cell.angle_beta   90.00
_cell.angle_gamma   90.00
#
_symmetry.space_group_name_H-M   'P 1'
#
loop_
_entity.id
_entity.type
_entity.pdbx_description
1 polymer ?
#
loop_
_entity_poly.entity_id
_entity_poly.type
_entity_poly.pdbx_seq_one_letter_code
_entity_poly.pdbx_strand_id
1 'polypeptide(L)' 'MMKSEDVLMTEVMYRIGIQTQSYFTKAFKKEFGVTPTGYMQNLKP' A
#
# COMPACT_ATOMS: atom_id res chain seq x y z
N MET A 1 -5.52 23.29 5.38
CA MET A 1 -4.25 22.55 5.52
C MET A 1 -4.28 21.42 4.49
N MET A 2 -4.03 21.75 3.21
CA MET A 2 -3.99 20.77 2.14
C MET A 2 -2.65 20.05 2.20
N LYS A 3 -2.64 18.79 2.59
CA LYS A 3 -1.55 17.87 2.26
C LYS A 3 -2.18 16.80 1.38
N SER A 4 -1.88 16.91 0.10
CA SER A 4 -1.90 15.86 -0.90
C SER A 4 -1.97 14.46 -0.27
N GLU A 5 -2.96 13.69 -0.72
CA GLU A 5 -3.33 12.35 -0.28
C GLU A 5 -2.23 11.32 -0.60
N ASP A 6 -1.02 11.50 -0.07
CA ASP A 6 -0.07 10.42 0.11
C ASP A 6 -0.63 9.53 1.22
N VAL A 7 -1.60 8.69 0.88
CA VAL A 7 -2.10 7.67 1.79
C VAL A 7 -0.91 6.77 2.13
N LEU A 8 -0.38 6.93 3.33
CA LEU A 8 0.72 6.10 3.81
C LEU A 8 0.27 4.64 3.74
N MET A 9 1.08 3.78 3.15
CA MET A 9 0.73 2.37 2.99
C MET A 9 0.37 1.70 4.32
N THR A 10 1.00 2.15 5.41
CA THR A 10 0.68 1.76 6.78
C THR A 10 -0.75 2.10 7.18
N GLU A 11 -1.27 3.26 6.79
CA GLU A 11 -2.66 3.66 7.04
C GLU A 11 -3.64 2.79 6.26
N VAL A 12 -3.34 2.48 4.99
CA VAL A 12 -4.14 1.53 4.19
C VAL A 12 -4.21 0.19 4.90
N MET A 13 -3.07 -0.33 5.34
CA MET A 13 -2.98 -1.60 6.05
C MET A 13 -3.85 -1.60 7.32
N TYR A 14 -3.73 -0.56 8.15
CA TYR A 14 -4.53 -0.48 9.39
C TYR A 14 -6.03 -0.39 9.12
N ARG A 15 -6.45 0.35 8.09
CA ARG A 15 -7.87 0.48 7.72
C ARG A 15 -8.51 -0.83 7.28
N ILE A 16 -7.73 -1.72 6.68
CA ILE A 16 -8.20 -3.05 6.24
C ILE A 16 -7.90 -4.16 7.27
N GLY A 17 -7.49 -3.79 8.49
CA GLY A 17 -7.24 -4.73 9.59
C GLY A 17 -5.93 -5.51 9.49
N ILE A 18 -4.99 -5.09 8.64
CA ILE A 18 -3.69 -5.73 8.51
C ILE A 18 -2.67 -5.02 9.40
N GLN A 19 -2.13 -5.77 10.36
CA GLN A 19 -1.21 -5.23 11.36
C GLN A 19 0.27 -5.33 10.97
N THR A 20 0.61 -6.13 9.95
CA THR A 20 2.02 -6.37 9.57
C THR A 20 2.28 -6.12 8.10
N GLN A 21 3.38 -5.42 7.80
CA GLN A 21 3.75 -5.05 6.43
C GLN A 21 4.13 -6.28 5.60
N SER A 22 4.73 -7.28 6.23
CA SER A 22 5.08 -8.55 5.57
C SER A 22 3.85 -9.31 5.09
N TYR A 23 2.78 -9.37 5.90
CA TYR A 23 1.52 -9.99 5.49
C TYR A 23 0.87 -9.22 4.34
N PHE A 24 0.76 -7.90 4.50
CA PHE A 24 0.22 -7.02 3.46
C PHE A 24 0.95 -7.19 2.13
N THR A 25 2.28 -7.13 2.14
CA THR A 25 3.10 -7.22 0.92
C THR A 25 2.94 -8.57 0.23
N LYS A 26 2.91 -9.68 1.00
CA LYS A 26 2.68 -11.02 0.45
C LYS A 26 1.29 -11.15 -0.15
N ALA A 27 0.25 -10.70 0.55
CA ALA A 27 -1.13 -10.74 0.07
C ALA A 27 -1.32 -9.88 -1.18
N PHE A 28 -0.82 -8.64 -1.16
CA PHE A 28 -0.90 -7.72 -2.28
C PHE A 28 -0.15 -8.27 -3.51
N LYS A 29 1.06 -8.80 -3.34
CA LYS A 29 1.80 -9.40 -4.46
C LYS A 29 1.13 -10.64 -5.01
N LYS A 30 0.46 -11.44 -4.16
CA LYS A 30 -0.31 -12.61 -4.60
C LYS A 30 -1.52 -12.20 -5.46
N GLU A 31 -2.18 -11.10 -5.10
CA GLU A 31 -3.38 -10.60 -5.78
C GLU A 31 -3.05 -9.80 -7.05
N PHE A 32 -2.08 -8.88 -6.97
CA PHE A 32 -1.77 -7.90 -8.02
C PHE A 32 -0.48 -8.21 -8.81
N GLY A 33 0.28 -9.25 -8.42
CA GLY A 33 1.53 -9.64 -9.07
C GLY A 33 2.74 -8.72 -8.80
N VAL A 34 2.53 -7.54 -8.23
CA VAL A 34 3.57 -6.53 -7.94
C VAL A 34 3.62 -6.18 -6.46
N THR A 35 4.71 -5.56 -5.99
CA THR A 35 4.75 -5.04 -4.61
C THR A 35 3.90 -3.78 -4.48
N PRO A 36 3.35 -3.49 -3.29
CA PRO A 36 2.59 -2.27 -3.06
C PRO A 36 3.38 -0.99 -3.37
N THR A 37 4.68 -0.98 -3.06
CA THR A 37 5.59 0.13 -3.36
C THR A 37 5.81 0.30 -4.87
N GLY A 38 6.00 -0.79 -5.60
CA GLY A 38 6.13 -0.76 -7.06
C GLY A 38 4.83 -0.31 -7.74
N TYR A 39 3.68 -0.70 -7.20
CA TYR A 39 2.39 -0.22 -7.67
C TYR A 39 2.23 1.30 -7.48
N MET A 40 2.57 1.82 -6.29
CA MET A 40 2.54 3.26 -6.03
C MET A 40 3.51 4.07 -6.89
N GLN A 41 4.70 3.54 -7.18
CA GLN A 41 5.67 4.22 -8.04
C GLN A 41 5.18 4.35 -9.49
N ASN A 42 4.43 3.38 -10.00
CA ASN A 42 3.82 3.45 -11.33
C ASN A 42 2.56 4.33 -11.39
N LEU A 43 1.96 4.65 -10.25
CA LEU A 43 0.79 5.55 -10.17
C LEU A 43 1.18 7.02 -10.04
N LYS A 44 2.44 7.34 -9.76
CA LYS A 44 2.92 8.73 -9.76
C LYS A 44 3.12 9.17 -11.22
N PRO A 45 2.44 10.24 -11.67
CA PRO A 45 2.61 10.77 -13.03
C PRO A 45 4.03 11.29 -13.27
#